data_AF-A0A7C0XT80-F1
#
_entry.id   AF-A0A7C0XT80-F1
#
_cell.length_a   1.000
_cell.length_b   1.000
_cell.length_c   1.000
_cell.angle_alpha   90.00
_cell.angle_beta   90.00
_cell.angle_gamma   90.00
#
_symmetry.space_group_name_H-M   'P 1'
#
loop_
_entity.id
_entity.type
_entity.pdbx_description
1 polymer ?
#
loop_
_entity_poly.entity_id
_entity_poly.type
_entity_poly.pdbx_seq_one_letter_code
_entity_poly.pdbx_strand_id
1 'polypeptide(L)' 'MSCCITRPDEELLDVSEIFTYEFKPTPKPSFEVLRYEICGETVAENKMRVKNGKKVCLSCSGYGE' A
#
# COMPACT_ATOMS: atom_id res chain seq x y z
N MET A 1 -6.55 28.66 -14.28
CA MET A 1 -6.06 27.52 -13.49
C MET A 1 -5.68 28.02 -12.10
N SER A 2 -6.66 28.23 -11.21
CA SER A 2 -6.44 28.80 -9.85
C SER A 2 -7.41 28.24 -8.80
N CYS A 3 -8.15 27.17 -9.10
CA CYS A 3 -9.31 26.74 -8.30
C CYS A 3 -8.96 26.35 -6.85
N CYS A 4 -7.71 25.94 -6.58
CA CYS A 4 -7.34 25.43 -5.25
C CYS A 4 -6.51 26.43 -4.43
N ILE A 5 -5.77 27.35 -5.05
CA ILE A 5 -4.80 28.23 -4.35
C ILE A 5 -5.49 29.45 -3.73
N THR A 6 -6.60 29.91 -4.33
CA THR A 6 -7.29 31.13 -3.90
C THR A 6 -8.50 30.88 -3.01
N ARG A 7 -8.82 29.62 -2.71
CA ARG A 7 -9.98 29.28 -1.88
C ARG A 7 -9.56 29.18 -0.41
N PRO A 8 -10.43 29.60 0.51
CA PRO A 8 -10.16 29.48 1.93
C PRO A 8 -10.17 28.01 2.35
N ASP A 9 -9.39 27.69 3.39
CA ASP A 9 -9.17 26.31 3.84
C ASP A 9 -10.46 25.61 4.27
N GLU A 10 -11.42 26.35 4.82
CA GLU A 10 -12.72 25.84 5.29
C GLU A 10 -13.61 25.33 4.15
N GLU A 11 -13.38 25.77 2.91
CA GLU A 11 -14.06 25.24 1.74
C GLU A 11 -13.40 23.96 1.20
N LEU A 12 -12.18 23.66 1.66
CA LEU A 12 -11.33 22.57 1.16
C LEU A 12 -11.17 21.43 2.18
N LEU A 13 -11.18 21.76 3.47
CA LEU A 13 -10.82 20.87 4.56
C LEU A 13 -11.96 20.77 5.57
N ASP A 14 -12.27 19.54 5.98
CA ASP A 14 -13.17 19.24 7.10
C ASP A 14 -12.31 18.81 8.30
N VAL A 15 -12.26 19.65 9.33
CA VAL A 15 -11.38 19.47 10.49
C VAL A 15 -12.21 19.10 11.71
N SER A 16 -12.00 17.89 12.23
CA SER A 16 -12.69 17.39 13.42
C SER A 16 -11.97 17.73 14.71
N GLU A 17 -12.67 17.53 15.84
CA GLU A 17 -12.04 17.49 17.15
C GLU A 17 -11.00 16.35 17.25
N ILE A 18 -10.05 16.49 18.16
CA ILE A 18 -9.01 15.49 18.40
C ILE A 18 -9.64 14.25 19.03
N PHE A 19 -9.44 13.10 18.39
CA PHE A 19 -9.87 11.81 18.92
C PHE A 19 -8.70 10.85 19.05
N THR A 20 -8.81 9.90 19.99
CA THR A 20 -7.85 8.82 20.12
C THR A 20 -8.15 7.75 19.07
N TYR A 21 -7.20 7.51 18.18
CA TYR A 21 -7.27 6.44 17.19
C TYR A 21 -6.29 5.33 17.57
N GLU A 22 -6.79 4.11 17.76
CA GLU A 22 -5.95 2.93 17.97
C GLU A 22 -5.31 2.50 16.64
N PHE A 23 -4.08 2.96 16.42
CA PHE A 23 -3.30 2.51 15.28
C PHE A 23 -2.78 1.09 15.54
N LYS A 24 -3.41 0.10 14.89
CA LYS A 24 -2.96 -1.29 14.98
C LYS A 24 -1.51 -1.40 14.52
N PRO A 25 -0.63 -2.07 15.29
CA PRO A 25 0.76 -2.23 14.89
C PRO A 25 0.81 -2.94 13.54
N THR A 26 1.47 -2.30 12.57
CA THR A 26 1.70 -2.92 11.27
C THR A 26 2.68 -4.09 11.43
N PRO A 27 2.53 -5.16 10.65
CA PRO A 27 3.52 -6.24 10.60
C PRO A 27 4.92 -5.65 10.38
N LYS A 28 5.94 -6.26 10.99
CA LYS A 28 7.32 -5.81 10.82
C LYS A 28 7.65 -5.64 9.34
N PRO A 29 8.25 -4.51 8.93
CA PRO A 29 8.72 -4.36 7.57
C PRO A 29 9.77 -5.46 7.32
N SER A 30 9.59 -6.23 6.26
CA SER A 30 10.64 -7.12 5.78
C SER A 30 11.55 -6.31 4.86
N PHE A 31 12.84 -6.29 5.17
CA PHE A 31 13.89 -5.76 4.30
C PHE A 31 14.44 -6.84 3.36
N GLU A 32 14.00 -8.09 3.52
CA GLU A 32 14.35 -9.16 2.60
C GLU A 32 13.54 -8.99 1.32
N VAL A 33 14.28 -8.74 0.24
CA VAL A 33 13.74 -8.58 -1.10
C VAL A 33 14.08 -9.83 -1.91
N LEU A 34 13.04 -10.45 -2.46
CA LEU A 34 13.17 -11.66 -3.26
C LEU A 34 12.78 -11.36 -4.70
N ARG A 35 13.52 -11.97 -5.64
CA ARG A 35 13.24 -11.87 -7.07
C ARG A 35 12.32 -13.03 -7.49
N TYR A 36 11.27 -12.74 -8.26
CA TYR A 36 10.34 -13.77 -8.73
C TYR A 36 10.88 -14.60 -9.89
N GLU A 37 10.46 -15.87 -9.94
CA GLU A 37 10.74 -16.78 -11.06
C GLU A 37 9.88 -16.50 -12.31
N ILE A 38 8.70 -15.87 -12.15
CA ILE A 38 7.72 -15.70 -13.25
C ILE A 38 7.95 -14.38 -13.99
N CYS A 39 7.81 -13.24 -13.30
CA CYS A 39 7.97 -11.90 -13.90
C CYS A 39 9.37 -11.29 -13.72
N GLY A 40 10.20 -11.85 -12.83
CA GLY A 40 11.53 -11.33 -12.55
C GLY A 40 11.59 -10.05 -11.71
N GLU A 41 10.46 -9.55 -11.22
CA GLU A 41 10.39 -8.38 -10.33
C GLU A 41 10.97 -8.68 -8.95
N THR A 42 11.42 -7.64 -8.25
CA THR A 42 11.90 -7.73 -6.88
C THR A 42 10.84 -7.16 -5.93
N VAL A 43 10.37 -7.96 -4.98
CA VAL A 43 9.36 -7.53 -3.99
C VAL A 43 9.76 -7.99 -2.60
N ALA A 44 9.39 -7.19 -1.59
CA ALA A 44 9.61 -7.53 -0.19
C ALA A 44 8.88 -8.83 0.17
N GLU A 45 9.54 -9.71 0.91
CA GLU A 45 9.02 -11.05 1.21
C GLU A 45 7.63 -11.00 1.87
N ASN A 46 7.42 -10.05 2.77
CA ASN A 46 6.15 -9.87 3.47
C ASN A 46 4.97 -9.45 2.58
N LYS A 47 5.20 -9.13 1.31
CA LYS A 47 4.17 -8.81 0.30
C LYS A 47 3.98 -9.92 -0.74
N MET A 48 4.73 -11.02 -0.64
CA MET A 48 4.59 -12.15 -1.56
C MET A 48 3.29 -12.93 -1.29
N ARG A 49 2.73 -13.52 -2.35
CA ARG A 49 1.61 -14.46 -2.28
C ARG A 49 2.07 -15.85 -2.67
N VAL A 50 1.27 -16.88 -2.37
CA VAL A 50 1.57 -18.26 -2.77
C VAL A 50 0.48 -18.74 -3.73
N LYS A 51 0.87 -19.16 -4.93
CA LYS A 51 -0.02 -19.75 -5.94
C LYS A 51 0.63 -21.04 -6.45
N ASN A 52 -0.09 -22.16 -6.38
CA ASN A 52 0.42 -23.49 -6.78
C ASN A 52 1.76 -23.86 -6.13
N GLY A 53 1.95 -23.51 -4.85
CA GLY A 53 3.20 -23.77 -4.12
C GLY A 53 4.37 -22.86 -4.47
N LYS A 54 4.20 -21.93 -5.42
CA LYS A 54 5.24 -20.96 -5.80
C LYS A 54 4.96 -19.60 -5.17
N LYS A 55 6.02 -18.93 -4.68
CA LYS A 55 5.92 -17.53 -4.24
C LYS A 55 5.77 -16.63 -5.47
N VAL A 56 4.72 -15.81 -5.52
CA VAL A 56 4.33 -14.96 -6.66
C VAL A 56 4.02 -13.52 -6.22
N CYS A 57 4.20 -12.55 -7.13
CA CYS A 57 3.90 -11.15 -6.86
C CYS A 57 2.39 -10.91 -6.82
N LEU A 58 1.98 -9.74 -6.32
CA LEU A 58 0.57 -9.37 -6.26
C LEU A 58 -0.07 -9.45 -7.65
N SER A 59 0.58 -8.92 -8.68
CA SER A 59 0.11 -8.96 -10.07
C SER A 59 -0.01 -10.40 -10.58
N CYS A 60 1.03 -11.23 -10.42
CA CYS A 60 1.03 -12.63 -10.85
C CYS A 60 0.09 -13.53 -10.03
N SER A 61 -0.38 -13.07 -8.86
CA SER A 61 -1.37 -13.82 -8.08
C SER A 61 -2.75 -13.85 -8.75
N GLY A 62 -3.01 -12.94 -9.71
CA GLY A 62 -4.34 -12.71 -10.27
C GLY A 62 -5.14 -11.68 -9.47
N TYR A 63 -4.45 -10.77 -8.76
CA TYR A 63 -5.10 -9.68 -8.04
C TYR A 63 -5.60 -8.63 -9.04
N GLY A 64 -6.92 -8.50 -9.15
CA GLY A 64 -7.57 -7.59 -10.10
C GLY A 64 -8.19 -8.26 -11.33
N GLU A 65 -8.19 -9.60 -11.40
CA GLU A 65 -9.06 -10.38 -12.29
C GLU A 65 -10.36 -10.78 -11.60
#